data_AF-A0A833G0H7-F1
#
_entry.id   AF-A0A833G0H7-F1
#
_cell.length_a   1.000
_cell.length_b   1.000
_cell.length_c   1.000
_cell.angle_alpha   90.00
_cell.angle_beta   90.00
_cell.angle_gamma   90.00
#
_symmetry.space_group_name_H-M   'P 1'
#
loop_
_entity.id
_entity.type
_entity.pdbx_description
1 polymer ?
#
loop_
_entity_poly.entity_id
_entity_poly.type
_entity_poly.pdbx_seq_one_letter_code
_entity_poly.pdbx_strand_id
1 'polypeptide(L)'
;MMAERDDSGQGENHGGERPIVKDPVCGMQVDPERTPHHSEWGGRSVHFCSSGCKQKFDASPATYSTPGSTAPRDSAEPAAEKWTCPMHPEVESDRPGACPKCGMALERATPTAPATKTEWTCPMHPEIVRDEPGSCPICGMALEPRTISADEGPNPEYLDMRRRFWVSVPLALGTLVLVMGDLLLPGSPIASAIPARWRVLLELLLATPVCTWAAWPFYVRGVASLRNRSLNMFTLIGLGVFVAYAYSLVAALFPGLFPDAFREEGGQVAVYFEAAAVITALVLLGQVLELKARGETGAALRKLLGLAPKTARRLLDDGREEDVPLDTVQAG
;
A
#
# COMPACT_ATOMS: atom_id res chain seq x y z
N MET A 1 27.81 -26.63 53.52
CA MET A 1 27.25 -27.84 52.89
C MET A 1 26.17 -27.34 51.93
N MET A 2 26.48 -26.86 50.71
CA MET A 2 27.10 -27.58 49.60
C MET A 2 26.51 -28.99 49.49
N ALA A 3 25.51 -29.12 48.61
CA ALA A 3 25.08 -30.36 48.02
C ALA A 3 24.54 -30.02 46.62
N GLU A 4 25.34 -30.38 45.63
CA GLU A 4 25.09 -30.28 44.20
C GLU A 4 23.74 -30.92 43.80
N ARG A 5 23.04 -30.30 42.85
CA ARG A 5 21.99 -30.96 42.06
C ARG A 5 22.66 -31.45 40.77
N ASP A 6 22.83 -32.76 40.68
CA ASP A 6 23.18 -33.48 39.46
C ASP A 6 22.08 -33.29 38.40
N ASP A 7 22.46 -32.66 37.29
CA ASP A 7 21.72 -32.63 36.03
C ASP A 7 22.23 -33.80 35.17
N SER A 8 21.42 -34.86 35.07
CA SER A 8 21.67 -35.98 34.17
C SER A 8 20.35 -36.48 33.57
N GLY A 9 19.69 -35.58 32.82
CA GLY A 9 18.59 -35.92 31.91
C GLY A 9 19.12 -36.39 30.55
N GLN A 10 19.06 -37.70 30.36
CA GLN A 10 19.55 -38.46 29.22
C GLN A 10 18.95 -38.01 27.88
N GLY A 11 19.82 -37.71 26.91
CA GLY A 11 19.43 -37.56 25.51
C GLY A 11 19.13 -38.92 24.89
N GLU A 12 17.86 -39.19 24.62
CA GLU A 12 17.43 -40.34 23.83
C GLU A 12 17.74 -40.09 22.34
N ASN A 13 18.72 -40.83 21.89
CA ASN A 13 19.25 -40.88 20.54
C ASN A 13 18.44 -41.91 19.73
N HIS A 14 17.45 -41.44 18.97
CA HIS A 14 16.88 -42.16 17.82
C HIS A 14 17.48 -41.49 16.57
N GLY A 15 18.38 -42.09 15.80
CA GLY A 15 18.29 -43.44 15.26
C GLY A 15 17.67 -43.38 13.86
N GLY A 16 18.51 -43.15 12.83
CA GLY A 16 18.17 -43.29 11.42
C GLY A 16 18.66 -42.13 10.56
N GLU A 17 19.86 -42.24 10.00
CA GLU A 17 20.24 -41.47 8.81
C GLU A 17 19.24 -41.81 7.70
N ARG A 18 18.24 -40.95 7.52
CA ARG A 18 17.21 -41.12 6.49
C ARG A 18 17.83 -40.82 5.14
N PRO A 19 17.61 -41.65 4.10
CA PRO A 19 18.15 -41.39 2.78
C PRO A 19 17.47 -40.16 2.18
N ILE A 20 18.06 -38.99 2.37
CA ILE A 20 17.68 -37.77 1.68
C ILE A 20 18.11 -37.92 0.23
N VAL A 21 17.15 -37.86 -0.69
CA VAL A 21 17.39 -37.89 -2.13
C VAL A 21 17.28 -36.48 -2.71
N LYS A 22 18.00 -36.22 -3.80
CA LYS A 22 18.01 -34.90 -4.43
C LYS A 22 16.95 -34.84 -5.53
N ASP A 23 16.09 -33.83 -5.48
CA ASP A 23 15.15 -33.51 -6.57
C ASP A 23 15.97 -33.14 -7.83
N PRO A 24 15.84 -33.87 -8.95
CA PRO A 24 16.65 -33.63 -10.15
C PRO A 24 16.26 -32.36 -10.92
N VAL A 25 15.10 -31.75 -10.64
CA VAL A 25 14.63 -30.54 -11.32
C VAL A 25 15.15 -29.28 -10.64
N CYS A 26 15.07 -29.20 -9.31
CA CYS A 26 15.44 -28.00 -8.56
C CYS A 26 16.68 -28.16 -7.65
N GLY A 27 17.14 -29.40 -7.45
CA GLY A 27 18.28 -29.72 -6.59
C GLY A 27 17.99 -29.71 -5.08
N MET A 28 16.72 -29.57 -4.68
CA MET A 28 16.32 -29.57 -3.28
C MET A 28 16.42 -30.97 -2.67
N GLN A 29 16.73 -31.04 -1.37
CA GLN A 29 16.79 -32.27 -0.60
C GLN A 29 15.37 -32.73 -0.24
N VAL A 30 15.01 -33.97 -0.58
CA VAL A 30 13.67 -34.54 -0.43
C VAL A 30 13.75 -35.82 0.40
N ASP A 31 12.83 -35.95 1.36
CA ASP A 31 12.60 -37.18 2.11
C ASP A 31 11.63 -38.08 1.31
N PRO A 32 12.08 -39.25 0.80
CA PRO A 32 11.27 -40.17 -0.01
C PRO A 32 9.98 -40.63 0.66
N GLU A 33 9.95 -40.72 2.00
CA GLU A 33 8.80 -41.24 2.75
C GLU A 33 7.73 -40.18 3.04
N ARG A 34 8.10 -38.90 2.95
CA ARG A 34 7.19 -37.78 3.26
C ARG A 34 6.61 -37.11 2.02
N THR A 35 7.27 -37.20 0.88
CA THR A 35 6.77 -36.55 -0.33
C THR A 35 5.67 -37.39 -1.01
N PRO A 36 4.49 -36.83 -1.28
CA PRO A 36 3.50 -37.47 -2.14
C PRO A 36 3.90 -37.40 -3.63
N HIS A 37 4.98 -36.71 -3.97
CA HIS A 37 5.37 -36.43 -5.35
C HIS A 37 6.52 -37.33 -5.81
N HIS A 38 6.19 -38.39 -6.55
CA HIS A 38 7.15 -39.33 -7.13
C HIS A 38 6.73 -39.78 -8.53
N SER A 39 7.70 -40.15 -9.37
CA SER A 39 7.50 -40.73 -10.71
C SER A 39 8.51 -41.86 -10.95
N GLU A 40 8.16 -42.85 -11.78
CA GLU A 40 9.10 -43.91 -12.17
C GLU A 40 9.74 -43.60 -13.52
N TRP A 41 11.07 -43.63 -13.58
CA TRP A 41 11.83 -43.45 -14.82
C TRP A 41 13.05 -44.37 -14.87
N GLY A 42 13.23 -45.09 -15.98
CA GLY A 42 14.37 -46.01 -16.16
C GLY A 42 14.47 -47.12 -15.11
N GLY A 43 13.35 -47.53 -14.51
CA GLY A 43 13.30 -48.54 -13.44
C GLY A 43 13.71 -48.04 -12.05
N ARG A 44 13.77 -46.71 -11.82
CA ARG A 44 14.02 -46.10 -10.52
C ARG A 44 12.91 -45.11 -10.15
N SER A 45 12.55 -45.05 -8.87
CA SER A 45 11.63 -44.05 -8.33
C SER A 45 12.37 -42.73 -8.13
N VAL A 46 11.86 -41.67 -8.74
CA VAL A 46 12.36 -40.29 -8.66
C VAL A 46 11.40 -39.49 -7.78
N HIS A 47 11.94 -38.79 -6.78
CA HIS A 47 11.17 -38.06 -5.77
C HIS A 47 11.35 -36.54 -5.92
N PHE A 48 10.27 -35.77 -5.70
CA PHE A 48 10.23 -34.33 -5.95
C PHE A 48 9.79 -33.53 -4.72
N CYS A 49 10.24 -32.28 -4.62
CA CYS A 49 9.89 -31.39 -3.51
C CYS A 49 8.47 -30.81 -3.62
N SER A 50 7.90 -30.81 -4.83
CA SER A 50 6.60 -30.21 -5.13
C SER A 50 5.95 -30.85 -6.36
N SER A 51 4.63 -30.66 -6.49
CA SER A 51 3.87 -31.06 -7.68
C SER A 51 4.39 -30.40 -8.96
N GLY A 52 4.90 -29.16 -8.88
CA GLY A 52 5.49 -28.45 -10.01
C GLY A 52 6.79 -29.08 -10.51
N CYS A 53 7.66 -29.54 -9.61
CA CYS A 53 8.90 -30.24 -9.99
C CYS A 53 8.57 -31.60 -10.63
N LYS A 54 7.59 -32.33 -10.08
CA LYS A 54 7.10 -33.58 -10.68
C LYS A 54 6.60 -33.36 -12.12
N GLN A 55 5.74 -32.36 -12.35
CA GLN A 55 5.20 -32.07 -13.68
C GLN A 55 6.29 -31.71 -14.69
N LYS A 56 7.30 -30.93 -14.29
CA LYS A 56 8.44 -30.58 -15.15
C LYS A 56 9.28 -31.80 -15.53
N PHE A 57 9.52 -32.69 -14.57
CA PHE A 57 10.21 -33.94 -14.83
C PHE A 57 9.41 -34.84 -15.77
N ASP A 58 8.11 -35.03 -15.52
CA ASP A 58 7.24 -35.86 -16.36
C ASP A 58 7.14 -35.34 -17.81
N ALA A 59 7.26 -34.02 -18.01
CA ALA A 59 7.24 -33.41 -19.34
C ALA A 59 8.52 -33.65 -20.14
N SER A 60 9.69 -33.65 -19.49
CA SER A 60 10.99 -33.82 -20.15
C SER A 60 11.97 -34.69 -19.34
N PRO A 61 11.71 -36.00 -19.12
CA PRO A 61 12.48 -36.81 -18.18
C PRO A 61 13.95 -37.01 -18.57
N ALA A 62 14.24 -37.08 -19.87
CA ALA A 62 15.60 -37.26 -20.40
C ALA A 62 16.52 -36.07 -20.05
N THR A 63 15.98 -34.86 -19.96
CA THR A 63 16.72 -33.64 -19.65
C THR A 63 17.22 -33.63 -18.21
N TYR A 64 16.46 -34.20 -17.27
CA TYR A 64 16.77 -34.18 -15.84
C TYR A 64 17.46 -35.45 -15.33
N SER A 65 17.59 -36.48 -16.19
CA SER A 65 18.13 -37.79 -15.80
C SER A 65 19.64 -37.96 -16.04
N THR A 66 20.31 -36.94 -16.60
CA THR A 66 21.77 -36.98 -16.86
C THR A 66 22.53 -36.37 -15.68
N PRO A 67 23.49 -37.08 -15.04
CA PRO A 67 24.27 -36.52 -13.93
C PRO A 67 25.04 -35.29 -14.41
N GLY A 68 24.71 -34.12 -13.86
CA GLY A 68 25.32 -32.83 -14.26
C GLY A 68 24.46 -31.97 -15.20
N SER A 69 23.29 -32.44 -15.64
CA SER A 69 22.33 -31.59 -16.35
C SER A 69 21.41 -30.87 -15.36
N THR A 70 21.85 -29.71 -14.87
CA THR A 70 20.90 -28.68 -14.47
C THR A 70 20.27 -28.17 -15.74
N ALA A 71 19.05 -28.61 -16.06
CA ALA A 71 18.28 -27.99 -17.14
C ALA A 71 18.14 -26.48 -16.85
N PRO A 72 18.01 -25.64 -17.90
CA PRO A 72 18.07 -24.19 -17.74
C PRO A 72 16.98 -23.72 -16.77
N ARG A 73 17.37 -23.01 -15.71
CA ARG A 73 16.46 -22.01 -15.13
C ARG A 73 16.14 -21.08 -16.28
N ASP A 74 14.87 -20.97 -16.66
CA ASP A 74 14.32 -20.06 -17.67
C ASP A 74 15.29 -18.92 -18.02
N SER A 75 16.27 -19.22 -18.85
CA SER A 75 17.16 -18.26 -19.43
C SER A 75 16.42 -17.92 -20.68
N ALA A 76 15.72 -16.79 -20.64
CA ALA A 76 15.48 -16.04 -21.85
C ALA A 76 16.75 -16.15 -22.69
N GLU A 77 16.63 -16.65 -23.92
CA GLU A 77 17.67 -16.48 -24.93
C GLU A 77 18.19 -15.04 -24.80
N PRO A 78 19.51 -14.79 -24.87
CA PRO A 78 20.00 -13.42 -24.83
C PRO A 78 19.24 -12.69 -25.92
N ALA A 79 18.38 -11.74 -25.51
CA ALA A 79 17.60 -10.95 -26.41
C ALA A 79 18.57 -10.41 -27.45
N ALA A 80 18.30 -10.69 -28.73
CA ALA A 80 19.11 -10.25 -29.84
C ALA A 80 19.58 -8.82 -29.55
N GLU A 81 20.91 -8.61 -29.47
CA GLU A 81 21.50 -7.31 -29.16
C GLU A 81 21.03 -6.32 -30.24
N LYS A 82 19.94 -5.60 -29.96
CA LYS A 82 19.41 -4.59 -30.87
C LYS A 82 20.26 -3.34 -30.72
N TRP A 83 20.62 -2.75 -31.84
CA TRP A 83 21.41 -1.54 -31.95
C TRP A 83 20.52 -0.44 -32.55
N THR A 84 20.55 0.76 -31.95
CA THR A 84 19.73 1.90 -32.38
C THR A 84 20.57 3.15 -32.61
N CYS A 85 20.08 4.07 -33.43
CA CYS A 85 20.75 5.34 -33.72
C CYS A 85 20.22 6.45 -32.81
N PRO A 86 21.07 7.19 -32.06
CA PRO A 86 20.64 8.25 -31.16
C PRO A 86 19.80 9.36 -31.83
N MET A 87 20.07 9.61 -33.12
CA MET A 87 19.38 10.62 -33.92
C MET A 87 18.16 10.07 -34.68
N HIS A 88 18.07 8.76 -34.85
CA HIS A 88 17.00 8.09 -35.61
C HIS A 88 16.57 6.82 -34.87
N PRO A 89 15.77 6.94 -33.78
CA PRO A 89 15.39 5.80 -32.93
C PRO A 89 14.64 4.69 -33.68
N GLU A 90 14.01 5.03 -34.80
CA GLU A 90 13.32 4.13 -35.74
C GLU A 90 14.25 3.19 -36.53
N VAL A 91 15.57 3.39 -36.46
CA VAL A 91 16.57 2.52 -37.07
C VAL A 91 17.04 1.51 -36.03
N GLU A 92 16.55 0.27 -36.12
CA GLU A 92 16.98 -0.88 -35.32
C GLU A 92 17.82 -1.85 -36.18
N SER A 93 18.86 -2.45 -35.60
CA SER A 93 19.72 -3.44 -36.26
C SER A 93 20.14 -4.52 -35.27
N ASP A 94 20.26 -5.77 -35.71
CA ASP A 94 20.73 -6.89 -34.87
C ASP A 94 22.27 -6.98 -34.81
N ARG A 95 22.97 -6.00 -35.40
CA ARG A 95 24.44 -5.95 -35.51
C ARG A 95 24.99 -4.53 -35.43
N PRO A 96 26.20 -4.33 -34.90
CA PRO A 96 26.87 -3.04 -34.88
C PRO A 96 27.15 -2.56 -36.31
N GLY A 97 26.99 -1.27 -36.55
CA GLY A 97 27.15 -0.67 -37.88
C GLY A 97 26.91 0.82 -37.88
N ALA A 98 26.99 1.43 -39.08
CA ALA A 98 26.63 2.83 -39.28
C ALA A 98 25.14 2.96 -39.64
N CYS A 99 24.49 3.98 -39.11
CA CYS A 99 23.10 4.30 -39.42
C CYS A 99 22.95 4.65 -40.91
N PRO A 100 22.02 4.00 -41.65
CA PRO A 100 21.83 4.25 -43.08
C PRO A 100 21.25 5.65 -43.39
N LYS A 101 20.69 6.35 -42.39
CA LYS A 101 20.13 7.69 -42.57
C LYS A 101 21.14 8.82 -42.35
N CYS A 102 22.04 8.69 -41.37
CA CYS A 102 22.97 9.76 -41.00
C CYS A 102 24.44 9.37 -40.93
N GLY A 103 24.78 8.09 -41.14
CA GLY A 103 26.15 7.59 -41.12
C GLY A 103 26.80 7.50 -39.74
N MET A 104 26.12 7.88 -38.66
CA MET A 104 26.63 7.75 -37.29
C MET A 104 26.63 6.28 -36.82
N ALA A 105 27.57 5.90 -35.95
CA ALA A 105 27.63 4.56 -35.38
C ALA A 105 26.37 4.26 -34.53
N LEU A 106 25.83 3.06 -34.69
CA LEU A 106 24.72 2.55 -33.89
C LEU A 106 25.21 2.19 -32.48
N GLU A 107 24.41 2.47 -31.47
CA GLU A 107 24.69 2.18 -30.06
C GLU A 107 23.78 1.03 -29.58
N ARG A 108 24.23 0.28 -28.57
CA ARG A 108 23.45 -0.84 -28.01
C ARG A 108 22.16 -0.30 -27.39
N ALA A 109 21.01 -0.80 -27.85
CA ALA A 109 19.75 -0.51 -27.23
C ALA A 109 19.72 -1.22 -25.87
N THR A 110 19.84 -0.45 -24.79
CA THR A 110 19.72 -0.98 -23.43
C THR A 110 18.32 -1.58 -23.30
N PRO A 111 18.17 -2.87 -22.92
CA PRO A 111 16.85 -3.42 -22.67
C PRO A 111 16.20 -2.60 -21.56
N THR A 112 15.11 -1.91 -21.90
CA THR A 112 14.28 -1.24 -20.89
C THR A 112 13.73 -2.36 -20.00
N ALA A 113 14.09 -2.32 -18.72
CA ALA A 113 13.62 -3.31 -17.74
C ALA A 113 12.10 -3.49 -17.86
N PRO A 114 11.57 -4.72 -17.82
CA PRO A 114 10.15 -4.94 -17.92
C PRO A 114 9.45 -4.16 -16.81
N ALA A 115 8.42 -3.38 -17.16
CA ALA A 115 7.56 -2.74 -16.19
C ALA A 115 6.94 -3.82 -15.30
N THR A 116 7.51 -4.03 -14.10
CA THR A 116 6.85 -4.84 -13.08
C THR A 116 5.51 -4.19 -12.80
N LYS A 117 4.42 -4.91 -13.05
CA LYS A 117 3.07 -4.43 -12.71
C LYS A 117 3.09 -3.97 -11.26
N THR A 118 2.72 -2.70 -11.04
CA THR A 118 2.61 -2.13 -9.70
C THR A 118 1.48 -2.85 -8.97
N GLU A 119 1.82 -3.81 -8.11
CA GLU A 119 0.87 -4.41 -7.19
C GLU A 119 0.56 -3.42 -6.07
N TRP A 120 -0.69 -3.37 -5.61
CA TRP A 120 -1.21 -2.47 -4.59
C TRP A 120 -1.65 -3.29 -3.38
N THR A 121 -1.30 -2.87 -2.16
CA THR A 121 -1.64 -3.56 -0.93
C THR A 121 -2.19 -2.63 0.15
N CYS A 122 -2.96 -3.17 1.09
CA CYS A 122 -3.44 -2.39 2.22
C CYS A 122 -2.40 -2.40 3.36
N PRO A 123 -1.98 -1.24 3.90
CA PRO A 123 -1.00 -1.19 4.98
C PRO A 123 -1.46 -1.89 6.27
N MET A 124 -2.77 -2.01 6.48
CA MET A 124 -3.36 -2.71 7.64
C MET A 124 -3.73 -4.17 7.35
N HIS A 125 -3.84 -4.56 6.08
CA HIS A 125 -4.24 -5.92 5.68
C HIS A 125 -3.32 -6.38 4.53
N PRO A 126 -2.08 -6.80 4.82
CA PRO A 126 -1.08 -7.14 3.81
C PRO A 126 -1.51 -8.30 2.89
N GLU A 127 -2.41 -9.17 3.37
CA GLU A 127 -3.07 -10.21 2.56
C GLU A 127 -3.91 -9.67 1.39
N ILE A 128 -4.28 -8.38 1.39
CA ILE A 128 -4.96 -7.76 0.25
C ILE A 128 -3.93 -7.27 -0.76
N VAL A 129 -3.86 -7.92 -1.92
CA VAL A 129 -3.05 -7.50 -3.08
C VAL A 129 -3.98 -7.32 -4.28
N ARG A 130 -3.83 -6.19 -4.99
CA ARG A 130 -4.60 -5.82 -6.19
C ARG A 130 -3.66 -5.29 -7.27
N ASP A 131 -4.06 -5.40 -8.52
CA ASP A 131 -3.29 -4.85 -9.65
C ASP A 131 -3.63 -3.36 -9.95
N GLU A 132 -4.57 -2.78 -9.19
CA GLU A 132 -5.09 -1.43 -9.39
C GLU A 132 -5.20 -0.66 -8.06
N PRO A 133 -5.06 0.69 -8.10
CA PRO A 133 -5.36 1.52 -6.94
C PRO A 133 -6.84 1.42 -6.58
N GLY A 134 -7.14 1.50 -5.29
CA GLY A 134 -8.52 1.40 -4.83
C GLY A 134 -8.61 1.42 -3.32
N SER A 135 -9.80 1.10 -2.79
CA SER A 135 -10.01 0.99 -1.34
C SER A 135 -9.96 -0.47 -0.90
N CYS A 136 -9.33 -0.71 0.24
CA CYS A 136 -9.28 -2.01 0.88
C CYS A 136 -10.71 -2.49 1.22
N PRO A 137 -11.09 -3.71 0.84
CA PRO A 137 -12.41 -4.26 1.15
C PRO A 137 -12.58 -4.55 2.65
N ILE A 138 -11.53 -4.56 3.46
CA ILE A 138 -11.65 -4.87 4.89
C ILE A 138 -11.83 -3.59 5.71
N CYS A 139 -10.90 -2.64 5.59
CA CYS A 139 -10.91 -1.40 6.39
C CYS A 139 -11.28 -0.13 5.61
N GLY A 140 -11.43 -0.21 4.29
CA GLY A 140 -11.75 0.96 3.47
C GLY A 140 -10.61 1.98 3.31
N MET A 141 -9.40 1.71 3.82
CA MET A 141 -8.22 2.55 3.54
C MET A 141 -7.78 2.38 2.09
N ALA A 142 -7.17 3.42 1.49
CA ALA A 142 -6.61 3.29 0.15
C ALA A 142 -5.48 2.25 0.12
N LEU A 143 -5.37 1.55 -0.99
CA LEU A 143 -4.25 0.66 -1.26
C LEU A 143 -3.03 1.49 -1.63
N GLU A 144 -1.86 1.05 -1.17
CA GLU A 144 -0.55 1.64 -1.45
C GLU A 144 0.26 0.70 -2.37
N PRO A 145 1.07 1.21 -3.29
CA PRO A 145 1.85 0.37 -4.19
C PRO A 145 2.94 -0.40 -3.42
N ARG A 146 3.02 -1.71 -3.63
CA ARG A 146 4.05 -2.61 -3.08
C ARG A 146 5.42 -2.34 -3.70
N THR A 147 5.46 -1.92 -4.96
CA THR A 147 6.71 -1.57 -5.65
C THR A 147 6.98 -0.08 -5.46
N ILE A 148 8.10 0.22 -4.83
CA ILE A 148 8.56 1.58 -4.60
C ILE A 148 9.14 2.14 -5.91
N SER A 149 8.32 2.81 -6.71
CA SER A 149 8.78 3.61 -7.86
C SER A 149 9.59 4.80 -7.35
N ALA A 150 10.76 5.06 -7.95
CA ALA A 150 11.64 6.16 -7.54
C ALA A 150 11.06 7.57 -7.86
N ASP A 151 10.00 7.66 -8.66
CA ASP A 151 9.51 8.92 -9.27
C ASP A 151 8.00 9.16 -9.15
N GLU A 152 7.39 8.81 -8.00
CA GLU A 152 6.02 9.25 -7.70
C GLU A 152 6.02 10.46 -6.78
N GLY A 153 5.37 11.53 -7.26
CA GLY A 153 5.12 12.78 -6.54
C GLY A 153 4.30 12.58 -5.24
N PRO A 154 3.92 13.67 -4.56
CA PRO A 154 3.18 13.57 -3.30
C PRO A 154 1.89 12.75 -3.47
N ASN A 155 1.64 11.82 -2.53
CA ASN A 155 0.46 10.94 -2.54
C ASN A 155 -0.82 11.78 -2.78
N PRO A 156 -1.61 11.51 -3.84
CA PRO A 156 -2.80 12.28 -4.16
C PRO A 156 -3.82 12.30 -3.01
N GLU A 157 -3.88 11.24 -2.19
CA GLU A 157 -4.75 11.18 -1.02
C GLU A 157 -4.31 12.17 0.07
N TYR A 158 -3.00 12.31 0.30
CA TYR A 158 -2.48 13.30 1.24
C TYR A 158 -2.86 14.72 0.82
N LEU A 159 -2.80 15.02 -0.48
CA LEU A 159 -3.20 16.33 -1.00
C LEU A 159 -4.70 16.58 -0.82
N ASP A 160 -5.55 15.59 -1.09
CA ASP A 160 -7.00 15.68 -0.90
C ASP A 160 -7.37 15.89 0.59
N MET A 161 -6.82 15.07 1.47
CA MET A 161 -7.07 15.17 2.93
C MET A 161 -6.55 16.49 3.49
N ARG A 162 -5.37 16.95 3.04
CA ARG A 162 -4.81 18.24 3.44
C ARG A 162 -5.68 19.40 2.99
N ARG A 163 -6.21 19.36 1.76
CA ARG A 163 -7.13 20.39 1.26
C ARG A 163 -8.42 20.44 2.08
N ARG A 164 -9.04 19.28 2.33
CA ARG A 164 -10.25 19.18 3.17
C ARG A 164 -10.00 19.71 4.57
N PHE A 165 -8.87 19.36 5.18
CA PHE A 165 -8.47 19.84 6.50
C PHE A 165 -8.36 21.37 6.54
N TRP A 166 -7.60 21.98 5.63
CA TRP A 166 -7.41 23.44 5.61
C TRP A 166 -8.67 24.24 5.32
N VAL A 167 -9.64 23.66 4.61
CA VAL A 167 -10.97 24.26 4.44
C VAL A 167 -11.82 24.07 5.70
N SER A 168 -11.75 22.90 6.34
CA SER A 168 -12.62 22.56 7.48
C SER A 168 -12.24 23.28 8.77
N VAL A 169 -10.95 23.47 9.03
CA VAL A 169 -10.46 24.14 10.25
C VAL A 169 -11.01 25.55 10.45
N PRO A 170 -10.89 26.50 9.50
CA PRO A 170 -11.42 27.84 9.70
C PRO A 170 -12.94 27.85 9.84
N LEU A 171 -13.66 26.95 9.15
CA LEU A 171 -15.11 26.85 9.24
C LEU A 171 -15.56 26.28 10.59
N ALA A 172 -14.90 25.22 11.08
CA ALA A 172 -15.15 24.63 12.39
C ALA A 172 -14.76 25.59 13.53
N LEU A 173 -13.66 26.34 13.37
CA LEU A 173 -13.30 27.39 14.31
C LEU A 173 -14.35 28.52 14.31
N GLY A 174 -14.89 28.87 13.14
CA GLY A 174 -16.00 29.81 13.03
C GLY A 174 -17.25 29.36 13.79
N THR A 175 -17.64 28.09 13.67
CA THR A 175 -18.76 27.53 14.46
C THR A 175 -18.46 27.53 15.95
N LEU A 176 -17.23 27.17 16.35
CA LEU A 176 -16.81 27.17 17.76
C LEU A 176 -16.87 28.58 18.37
N VAL A 177 -16.39 29.59 17.63
CA VAL A 177 -16.45 30.99 18.08
C VAL A 177 -17.90 31.49 18.17
N LEU A 178 -18.79 31.08 17.26
CA LEU A 178 -20.21 31.47 17.34
C LEU A 178 -20.90 30.88 18.57
N VAL A 179 -20.62 29.62 18.92
CA VAL A 179 -21.26 28.92 20.04
C VAL A 179 -20.64 29.31 21.38
N MET A 180 -19.30 29.31 21.47
CA MET A 180 -18.58 29.53 22.72
C MET A 180 -18.10 30.97 22.92
N GLY A 181 -18.25 31.85 21.93
CA GLY A 181 -17.73 33.21 22.01
C GLY A 181 -18.36 34.04 23.13
N ASP A 182 -19.64 33.83 23.43
CA ASP A 182 -20.31 34.50 24.56
C ASP A 182 -19.87 33.95 25.93
N LEU A 183 -19.32 32.73 25.98
CA LEU A 183 -18.73 32.15 27.20
C LEU A 183 -17.28 32.63 27.41
N LEU A 184 -16.55 32.88 26.32
CA LEU A 184 -15.14 33.28 26.32
C LEU A 184 -14.94 34.80 26.48
N LEU A 185 -15.90 35.62 26.05
CA LEU A 185 -15.80 37.08 26.08
C LEU A 185 -16.77 37.69 27.10
N PRO A 186 -16.29 38.48 28.07
CA PRO A 186 -17.17 39.19 29.00
C PRO A 186 -18.05 40.20 28.24
N GLY A 187 -19.36 40.15 28.48
CA GLY A 187 -20.34 41.08 27.90
C GLY A 187 -21.24 40.53 26.79
N SER A 188 -21.20 39.22 26.51
CA SER A 188 -22.07 38.56 25.51
C SER A 188 -22.20 39.34 24.18
N PRO A 189 -21.08 39.68 23.53
CA PRO A 189 -21.08 40.55 22.35
C PRO A 189 -21.76 39.89 21.14
N ILE A 190 -21.80 38.56 21.07
CA ILE A 190 -22.38 37.84 19.93
C ILE A 190 -23.90 37.75 20.11
N ALA A 191 -24.36 37.41 21.31
CA ALA A 191 -25.80 37.39 21.62
C ALA A 191 -26.47 38.76 21.45
N SER A 192 -25.76 39.85 21.74
CA SER A 192 -26.27 41.21 21.59
C SER A 192 -26.22 41.72 20.14
N ALA A 193 -25.26 41.26 19.34
CA ALA A 193 -25.11 41.69 17.95
C ALA A 193 -25.94 40.85 16.95
N ILE A 194 -26.16 39.56 17.23
CA ILE A 194 -26.76 38.62 16.27
C ILE A 194 -27.98 37.92 16.92
N PRO A 195 -29.19 38.06 16.34
CA PRO A 195 -30.38 37.37 16.84
C PRO A 195 -30.21 35.85 16.82
N ALA A 196 -30.85 35.15 17.77
CA ALA A 196 -30.76 33.70 17.93
C ALA A 196 -30.98 32.91 16.62
N ARG A 197 -31.98 33.30 15.81
CA ARG A 197 -32.25 32.69 14.51
C ARG A 197 -31.08 32.78 13.53
N TRP A 198 -30.44 33.95 13.47
CA TRP A 198 -29.33 34.19 12.56
C TRP A 198 -28.07 33.45 12.99
N ARG A 199 -27.82 33.29 14.29
CA ARG A 199 -26.70 32.47 14.79
C ARG A 199 -26.81 31.03 14.30
N VAL A 200 -27.99 30.42 14.46
CA VAL A 200 -28.26 29.04 13.99
C VAL A 200 -28.10 28.91 12.47
N LEU A 201 -28.54 29.91 11.70
CA LEU A 201 -28.37 29.90 10.24
C LEU A 201 -26.90 30.07 9.81
N LEU A 202 -26.13 30.90 10.52
CA LEU A 202 -24.70 31.06 10.28
C LEU A 202 -23.94 29.77 10.63
N GLU A 203 -24.28 29.11 11.74
CA GLU A 203 -23.73 27.81 12.07
C GLU A 203 -24.05 26.76 11.01
N LEU A 204 -25.31 26.68 10.56
CA LEU A 204 -25.71 25.80 9.46
C LEU A 204 -24.88 26.08 8.20
N LEU A 205 -24.70 27.35 7.84
CA LEU A 205 -23.95 27.76 6.66
C LEU A 205 -22.47 27.33 6.75
N LEU A 206 -21.83 27.52 7.91
CA LEU A 206 -20.43 27.17 8.13
C LEU A 206 -20.21 25.65 8.26
N ALA A 207 -21.11 24.95 8.96
CA ALA A 207 -20.99 23.52 9.20
C ALA A 207 -21.35 22.66 7.99
N THR A 208 -22.25 23.12 7.11
CA THR A 208 -22.68 22.36 5.92
C THR A 208 -21.53 21.90 5.03
N PRO A 209 -20.62 22.75 4.53
CA PRO A 209 -19.49 22.30 3.71
C PRO A 209 -18.55 21.34 4.46
N VAL A 210 -18.42 21.48 5.78
CA VAL A 210 -17.61 20.57 6.61
C VAL A 210 -18.28 19.20 6.72
N CYS A 211 -19.55 19.16 7.14
CA CYS A 211 -20.29 17.93 7.42
C CYS A 211 -20.77 17.20 6.16
N THR A 212 -20.76 17.83 4.99
CA THR A 212 -21.15 17.20 3.72
C THR A 212 -19.94 16.89 2.85
N TRP A 213 -19.22 17.91 2.39
CA TRP A 213 -18.08 17.74 1.47
C TRP A 213 -16.84 17.21 2.20
N ALA A 214 -16.43 17.83 3.31
CA ALA A 214 -15.19 17.40 3.97
C ALA A 214 -15.34 16.03 4.65
N ALA A 215 -16.50 15.75 5.28
CA ALA A 215 -16.81 14.47 5.90
C ALA A 215 -17.18 13.34 4.92
N TRP A 216 -17.40 13.64 3.63
CA TRP A 216 -17.77 12.64 2.61
C TRP A 216 -16.94 11.34 2.64
N PRO A 217 -15.60 11.37 2.75
CA PRO A 217 -14.78 10.15 2.76
C PRO A 217 -15.04 9.28 3.99
N PHE A 218 -15.51 9.87 5.09
CA PHE A 218 -15.87 9.16 6.31
C PHE A 218 -17.21 8.45 6.15
N TYR A 219 -18.17 9.06 5.46
CA TYR A 219 -19.44 8.39 5.13
C TYR A 219 -19.23 7.23 4.18
N VAL A 220 -18.46 7.41 3.11
CA VAL A 220 -18.16 6.34 2.16
C VAL A 220 -17.49 5.16 2.86
N ARG A 221 -16.46 5.42 3.69
CA ARG A 221 -15.79 4.39 4.49
C ARG A 221 -16.69 3.76 5.56
N GLY A 222 -17.53 4.56 6.21
CA GLY A 222 -18.50 4.09 7.20
C GLY A 222 -19.57 3.18 6.62
N VAL A 223 -20.09 3.51 5.43
CA VAL A 223 -21.06 2.67 4.70
C VAL A 223 -20.40 1.39 4.18
N ALA A 224 -19.18 1.47 3.66
CA ALA A 224 -18.42 0.28 3.25
C ALA A 224 -18.17 -0.68 4.42
N SER A 225 -17.76 -0.14 5.57
CA SER A 225 -17.60 -0.88 6.83
C SER A 225 -18.88 -1.56 7.28
N LEU A 226 -20.01 -0.86 7.21
CA LEU A 226 -21.32 -1.43 7.57
C LEU A 226 -21.73 -2.55 6.60
N ARG A 227 -21.55 -2.34 5.29
CA ARG A 227 -21.82 -3.35 4.26
C ARG A 227 -21.00 -4.62 4.47
N ASN A 228 -19.74 -4.45 4.87
CA ASN A 228 -18.80 -5.56 5.04
C ASN A 228 -18.83 -6.15 6.46
N ARG A 229 -19.73 -5.64 7.32
CA ARG A 229 -19.92 -6.05 8.72
C ARG A 229 -18.62 -5.98 9.56
N SER A 230 -17.72 -5.07 9.21
CA SER A 230 -16.42 -4.86 9.86
C SER A 230 -16.38 -3.51 10.58
N LEU A 231 -17.20 -3.34 11.63
CA LEU A 231 -17.35 -2.07 12.36
C LEU A 231 -16.00 -1.50 12.79
N ASN A 232 -15.77 -0.24 12.44
CA ASN A 232 -14.51 0.44 12.65
C ASN A 232 -14.71 1.92 13.04
N MET A 233 -13.59 2.63 13.21
CA MET A 233 -13.57 4.05 13.58
C MET A 233 -14.41 4.93 12.64
N PHE A 234 -14.39 4.66 11.33
CA PHE A 234 -15.15 5.44 10.34
C PHE A 234 -16.66 5.22 10.45
N THR A 235 -17.11 4.04 10.89
CA THR A 235 -18.53 3.83 11.17
C THR A 235 -19.00 4.70 12.34
N LEU A 236 -18.23 4.75 13.42
CA LEU A 236 -18.56 5.58 14.59
C LEU A 236 -18.57 7.07 14.23
N ILE A 237 -17.52 7.56 13.57
CA ILE A 237 -17.39 8.96 13.17
C ILE A 237 -18.48 9.33 12.16
N GLY A 238 -18.63 8.52 11.10
CA GLY A 238 -19.62 8.76 10.06
C GLY A 238 -21.04 8.81 10.61
N LEU A 239 -21.40 7.89 11.51
CA LEU A 239 -22.71 7.91 12.16
C LEU A 239 -22.87 9.13 13.08
N GLY A 240 -21.87 9.43 13.91
CA GLY A 240 -21.94 10.55 14.85
C GLY A 240 -22.09 11.91 14.16
N VAL A 241 -21.25 12.19 13.15
CA VAL A 241 -21.32 13.44 12.38
C VAL A 241 -22.65 13.51 11.61
N PHE A 242 -23.10 12.41 11.01
CA PHE A 242 -24.37 12.38 10.28
C PHE A 242 -25.56 12.66 11.20
N VAL A 243 -25.65 11.98 12.35
CA VAL A 243 -26.77 12.15 13.30
C VAL A 243 -26.77 13.56 13.88
N ALA A 244 -25.60 14.07 14.31
CA ALA A 244 -25.49 15.42 14.85
C ALA A 244 -25.88 16.48 13.80
N TYR A 245 -25.41 16.34 12.56
CA TYR A 245 -25.74 17.26 11.47
C TYR A 245 -27.22 17.17 11.08
N ALA A 246 -27.76 15.95 10.91
CA ALA A 246 -29.16 15.75 10.52
C ALA A 246 -30.13 16.26 11.60
N TYR A 247 -29.87 15.96 12.87
CA TYR A 247 -30.63 16.51 13.99
C TYR A 247 -30.61 18.05 13.95
N SER A 248 -29.41 18.63 13.81
CA SER A 248 -29.24 20.09 13.81
C SER A 248 -29.91 20.74 12.61
N LEU A 249 -29.91 20.08 11.45
CA LEU A 249 -30.62 20.53 10.25
C LEU A 249 -32.13 20.59 10.47
N VAL A 250 -32.71 19.55 11.09
CA VAL A 250 -34.14 19.52 11.42
C VAL A 250 -34.47 20.58 12.48
N ALA A 251 -33.66 20.71 13.52
CA ALA A 251 -33.80 21.75 14.56
C ALA A 251 -33.72 23.17 13.98
N ALA A 252 -32.82 23.41 13.02
CA ALA A 252 -32.60 24.72 12.42
C ALA A 252 -33.68 25.12 11.39
N LEU A 253 -34.26 24.16 10.66
CA LEU A 253 -35.23 24.44 9.59
C LEU A 253 -36.67 24.29 10.06
N PHE A 254 -36.94 23.37 10.98
CA PHE A 254 -38.29 23.00 11.42
C PHE A 254 -38.38 22.93 12.96
N PRO A 255 -38.12 24.03 13.69
CA PRO A 255 -38.17 24.03 15.16
C PRO A 255 -39.57 23.70 15.71
N GLY A 256 -40.62 23.91 14.92
CA GLY A 256 -42.00 23.57 15.30
C GLY A 256 -42.28 22.07 15.43
N LEU A 257 -41.40 21.20 14.90
CA LEU A 257 -41.52 19.74 15.08
C LEU A 257 -41.15 19.29 16.49
N PHE A 258 -40.38 20.10 17.22
CA PHE A 258 -39.92 19.78 18.56
C PHE A 258 -40.94 20.24 19.61
N PRO A 259 -41.15 19.50 20.73
CA PRO A 259 -41.99 19.95 21.83
C PRO A 259 -41.53 21.28 22.42
N ASP A 260 -42.45 22.05 23.00
CA ASP A 260 -42.14 23.38 23.57
C ASP A 260 -41.03 23.33 24.64
N ALA A 261 -40.89 22.19 25.36
CA ALA A 261 -39.84 21.98 26.35
C ALA A 261 -38.41 22.00 25.77
N PHE A 262 -38.25 21.77 24.46
CA PHE A 262 -36.95 21.82 23.77
C PHE A 262 -36.69 23.15 23.05
N ARG A 263 -37.65 24.08 23.09
CA ARG A 263 -37.54 25.39 22.44
C ARG A 263 -37.12 26.43 23.49
N GLU A 264 -36.07 27.18 23.17
CA GLU A 264 -35.63 28.31 23.99
C GLU A 264 -36.62 29.50 23.85
N GLU A 265 -36.44 30.55 24.65
CA GLU A 265 -37.28 31.76 24.63
C GLU A 265 -37.42 32.40 23.23
N GLY A 266 -36.46 32.16 22.33
CA GLY A 266 -36.47 32.59 20.94
C GLY A 266 -37.13 31.63 19.94
N GLY A 267 -37.80 30.57 20.41
CA GLY A 267 -38.41 29.52 19.57
C GLY A 267 -37.42 28.66 18.79
N GLN A 268 -36.11 28.80 19.06
CA GLN A 268 -35.05 27.97 18.50
C GLN A 268 -34.88 26.70 19.33
N VAL A 269 -34.36 25.65 18.70
CA VAL A 269 -33.96 24.41 19.35
C VAL A 269 -32.43 24.36 19.37
N ALA A 270 -31.83 23.87 20.45
CA ALA A 270 -30.38 23.69 20.55
C ALA A 270 -29.84 22.82 19.41
N VAL A 271 -28.73 23.23 18.80
CA VAL A 271 -28.10 22.56 17.66
C VAL A 271 -26.70 22.05 18.03
N TYR A 272 -26.18 21.12 17.23
CA TYR A 272 -24.90 20.44 17.40
C TYR A 272 -24.01 20.56 16.15
N PHE A 273 -24.16 21.65 15.38
CA PHE A 273 -23.35 21.92 14.19
C PHE A 273 -21.86 22.05 14.52
N GLU A 274 -21.54 22.73 15.63
CA GLU A 274 -20.17 22.88 16.14
C GLU A 274 -19.54 21.51 16.41
N ALA A 275 -20.21 20.64 17.17
CA ALA A 275 -19.68 19.33 17.51
C ALA A 275 -19.39 18.49 16.25
N ALA A 276 -20.31 18.48 15.28
CA ALA A 276 -20.13 17.77 14.02
C ALA A 276 -18.94 18.33 13.20
N ALA A 277 -18.81 19.66 13.13
CA ALA A 277 -17.74 20.33 12.39
C ALA A 277 -16.36 20.13 13.04
N VAL A 278 -16.27 20.27 14.37
CA VAL A 278 -15.02 20.09 15.12
C VAL A 278 -14.54 18.65 15.08
N ILE A 279 -15.43 17.66 15.29
CA ILE A 279 -15.08 16.25 15.16
C ILE A 279 -14.54 15.97 13.76
N THR A 280 -15.20 16.46 12.71
CA THR A 280 -14.74 16.29 11.33
C THR A 280 -13.34 16.90 11.11
N ALA A 281 -13.09 18.11 11.60
CA ALA A 281 -11.80 18.79 11.47
C ALA A 281 -10.67 18.05 12.21
N LEU A 282 -10.91 17.57 13.43
CA LEU A 282 -9.93 16.82 14.21
C LEU A 282 -9.62 15.44 13.61
N VAL A 283 -10.61 14.76 13.07
CA VAL A 283 -10.39 13.48 12.37
C VAL A 283 -9.58 13.71 11.09
N LEU A 284 -9.88 14.77 10.32
CA LEU A 284 -9.08 15.14 9.15
C LEU A 284 -7.63 15.47 9.53
N LEU A 285 -7.41 16.16 10.65
CA LEU A 285 -6.07 16.40 11.18
C LEU A 285 -5.33 15.07 11.44
N GLY A 286 -5.99 14.12 12.11
CA GLY A 286 -5.43 12.80 12.37
C GLY A 286 -5.00 12.09 11.08
N GLN A 287 -5.86 12.10 10.06
CA GLN A 287 -5.55 11.51 8.74
C GLN A 287 -4.38 12.21 8.04
N VAL A 288 -4.29 13.54 8.12
CA VAL A 288 -3.18 14.30 7.54
C VAL A 288 -1.86 13.95 8.25
N LEU A 289 -1.86 13.84 9.57
CA LEU A 289 -0.67 13.47 10.35
C LEU A 289 -0.24 12.03 10.07
N GLU A 290 -1.20 11.10 9.99
CA GLU A 290 -0.95 9.69 9.67
C GLU A 290 -0.31 9.53 8.28
N LEU A 291 -0.92 10.15 7.25
CA LEU A 291 -0.40 10.10 5.88
C LEU A 291 0.95 10.80 5.73
N LYS A 292 1.16 11.91 6.44
CA LYS A 292 2.45 12.60 6.45
C LYS A 292 3.54 11.72 7.04
N ALA A 293 3.29 11.10 8.20
CA ALA A 293 4.25 10.23 8.86
C ALA A 293 4.62 9.02 7.99
N ARG A 294 3.64 8.37 7.35
CA ARG A 294 3.89 7.27 6.39
C ARG A 294 4.66 7.73 5.15
N GLY A 295 4.34 8.90 4.63
CA GLY A 295 5.04 9.47 3.48
C GLY A 295 6.53 9.73 3.76
N GLU A 296 6.85 10.23 4.96
CA GLU A 296 8.23 10.52 5.38
C GLU A 296 9.05 9.24 5.59
N THR A 297 8.49 8.22 6.25
CA THR A 297 9.18 6.92 6.43
C THR A 297 9.39 6.21 5.10
N GLY A 298 8.36 6.22 4.23
CA GLY A 298 8.46 5.66 2.88
C GLY A 298 9.55 6.36 2.06
N ALA A 299 9.64 7.69 2.11
CA ALA A 299 10.67 8.45 1.41
C ALA A 299 12.10 8.11 1.87
N ALA A 300 12.30 7.91 3.18
CA ALA A 300 13.59 7.48 3.72
C ALA A 300 14.00 6.09 3.20
N LEU A 301 13.06 5.13 3.15
CA LEU A 301 13.31 3.80 2.61
C LEU A 301 13.67 3.84 1.12
N ARG A 302 12.98 4.64 0.29
CA ARG A 302 13.35 4.74 -1.14
C ARG A 302 14.73 5.34 -1.34
N LYS A 303 15.14 6.29 -0.51
CA LYS A 303 16.51 6.85 -0.58
C LYS A 303 17.54 5.75 -0.34
N LEU A 304 17.31 4.86 0.62
CA LEU A 304 18.21 3.72 0.87
C LEU A 304 18.23 2.73 -0.31
N LEU A 305 17.07 2.40 -0.88
CA LEU A 305 16.99 1.52 -2.05
C LEU A 305 17.61 2.14 -3.31
N GLY A 306 17.50 3.46 -3.47
CA GLY A 306 18.10 4.20 -4.57
C GLY A 306 19.63 4.27 -4.52
N LEU A 307 20.26 3.99 -3.37
CA LEU A 307 21.70 3.87 -3.24
C LEU A 307 22.26 2.52 -3.71
N ALA A 308 21.39 1.53 -3.97
CA ALA A 308 21.84 0.25 -4.53
C ALA A 308 22.34 0.47 -5.97
N PRO A 309 23.60 0.11 -6.28
CA PRO A 309 24.15 0.28 -7.61
C PRO A 309 23.39 -0.62 -8.60
N LYS A 310 23.00 -0.05 -9.75
CA LYS A 310 22.32 -0.81 -10.81
C LYS A 310 23.29 -1.55 -11.73
N THR A 311 24.54 -1.10 -11.75
CA THR A 311 25.61 -1.62 -12.59
C THR A 311 26.83 -1.95 -11.73
N ALA A 312 27.58 -2.95 -12.18
CA ALA A 312 28.88 -3.32 -11.64
C ALA A 312 29.88 -3.34 -12.80
N ARG A 313 31.13 -2.98 -12.52
CA ARG A 313 32.20 -3.15 -13.50
C ARG A 313 32.85 -4.51 -13.31
N ARG A 314 32.78 -5.35 -14.34
CA ARG A 314 33.35 -6.70 -14.37
C ARG A 314 34.71 -6.66 -15.08
N LEU A 315 35.71 -7.32 -14.48
CA LEU A 315 37.02 -7.56 -15.09
C LEU A 315 37.04 -8.96 -15.71
N LEU A 316 37.37 -9.05 -17.00
CA LEU A 316 37.52 -10.32 -17.72
C LEU A 316 38.95 -10.87 -17.57
N ASP A 317 39.12 -12.18 -17.81
CA ASP A 317 40.43 -12.87 -17.72
C ASP A 317 41.50 -12.31 -18.66
N ASP A 318 41.09 -11.59 -19.72
CA ASP A 318 41.96 -10.93 -20.69
C ASP A 318 42.36 -9.50 -20.28
N GLY A 319 41.94 -9.04 -19.10
CA GLY A 319 42.24 -7.71 -18.55
C GLY A 319 41.32 -6.60 -19.06
N ARG A 320 40.27 -6.90 -19.85
CA ARG A 320 39.28 -5.91 -20.27
C ARG A 320 38.24 -5.65 -19.18
N GLU A 321 37.74 -4.42 -19.13
CA GLU A 321 36.65 -4.00 -18.24
C GLU A 321 35.34 -3.85 -19.03
N GLU A 322 34.24 -4.33 -18.47
CA GLU A 322 32.90 -4.09 -19.00
C GLU A 322 31.90 -3.75 -17.89
N ASP A 323 31.00 -2.81 -18.15
CA ASP A 323 29.92 -2.48 -17.23
C ASP A 323 28.75 -3.45 -17.47
N VAL A 324 28.40 -4.22 -16.45
CA VAL A 324 27.33 -5.22 -16.48
C VAL A 324 26.24 -4.89 -15.45
N PRO A 325 24.97 -5.27 -15.71
CA PRO A 325 23.91 -5.17 -14.71
C PRO A 325 24.24 -5.97 -13.44
N LEU A 326 23.94 -5.41 -12.25
CA LEU A 326 24.33 -6.04 -10.98
C LEU A 326 23.73 -7.46 -10.80
N ASP A 327 22.55 -7.71 -11.36
CA ASP A 327 21.86 -9.01 -11.37
C ASP A 327 22.60 -10.11 -12.14
N THR A 328 23.54 -9.74 -13.01
CA THR A 328 24.37 -10.69 -13.77
C THR A 328 25.69 -11.04 -13.09
N VAL A 329 26.00 -10.39 -11.96
CA VAL A 329 27.23 -10.63 -11.19
C VAL A 329 27.06 -11.87 -10.32
N GLN A 330 28.00 -12.81 -10.41
CA GLN A 330 28.08 -13.99 -9.56
C GLN A 330 29.27 -13.88 -8.61
N ALA A 331 29.18 -14.52 -7.43
CA ALA A 331 30.32 -14.63 -6.53
C ALA A 331 31.40 -15.49 -7.20
N GLY A 332 32.57 -14.88 -7.44
CA GLY A 332 33.78 -15.54 -7.93
C GLY A 332 34.60 -16.17 -6.81
#